data_AF-A0A4Q8QMR8-F1
#
_entry.id   AF-A0A4Q8QMR8-F1
#
_cell.length_a   1.000
_cell.length_b   1.000
_cell.length_c   1.000
_cell.angle_alpha   90.00
_cell.angle_beta   90.00
_cell.angle_gamma   90.00
#
_symmetry.space_group_name_H-M   'P 1'
#
loop_
_entity.id
_entity.type
_entity.pdbx_description
1 polymer ?
#
loop_
_entity_poly.entity_id
_entity_poly.type
_entity_poly.pdbx_seq_one_letter_code
_entity_poly.pdbx_strand_id
1 'polypeptide(L)' 'KLDGRRSTSRLPELIEFVIARPLVSAGMIAKELDITPRAAQNLVAELGLREATGRGRYRAWGVL' A
#
# COMPACT_ATOMS: atom_id res chain seq x y z
N LYS A 1 -16.51 -8.68 8.63
CA LYS A 1 -15.31 -9.09 9.40
C LYS A 1 -14.50 -9.97 8.47
N LEU A 2 -13.36 -9.49 7.97
CA LEU A 2 -12.58 -10.20 6.96
C LEU A 2 -11.87 -11.38 7.63
N ASP A 3 -12.35 -12.57 7.31
CA ASP A 3 -11.91 -13.85 7.86
C ASP A 3 -10.52 -14.21 7.29
N GLY A 4 -9.54 -14.45 8.17
CA GLY A 4 -8.31 -15.16 7.81
C GLY A 4 -7.00 -14.38 7.56
N ARG A 5 -6.84 -13.10 7.90
CA ARG A 5 -5.50 -12.46 7.83
C ARG A 5 -4.81 -12.39 9.20
N ARG A 6 -3.58 -12.93 9.23
CA ARG A 6 -2.69 -12.97 10.40
C ARG A 6 -2.70 -11.64 11.16
N SER A 7 -2.87 -11.74 12.46
CA SER A 7 -2.91 -10.71 13.49
C SER A 7 -1.71 -9.73 13.57
N THR A 8 -0.78 -9.75 12.61
CA THR A 8 0.41 -8.86 12.57
C THR A 8 0.62 -8.16 11.21
N SER A 9 -0.25 -8.40 10.23
CA SER A 9 -0.10 -7.82 8.88
C SER A 9 -0.81 -6.46 8.80
N ARG A 10 -0.10 -5.42 8.32
CA ARG A 10 -0.66 -4.07 8.05
C ARG A 10 -1.42 -3.97 6.70
N LEU A 11 -1.80 -5.12 6.12
CA LEU A 11 -2.52 -5.20 4.85
C LEU A 11 -3.97 -4.71 4.91
N PRO A 12 -4.78 -5.03 5.95
CA PRO A 12 -6.12 -4.47 6.08
C PRO A 12 -6.12 -2.94 6.08
N GLU A 13 -5.19 -2.34 6.83
CA GLU A 13 -5.04 -0.89 6.94
C GLU A 13 -4.56 -0.28 5.62
N LEU A 14 -3.66 -0.95 4.89
CA LEU A 14 -3.28 -0.55 3.54
C LEU A 14 -4.49 -0.54 2.58
N ILE A 15 -5.36 -1.56 2.67
CA ILE A 15 -6.56 -1.64 1.82
C ILE A 15 -7.51 -0.48 2.13
N GLU A 16 -7.80 -0.22 3.41
CA GLU A 16 -8.65 0.88 3.83
C GLU A 16 -8.10 2.23 3.34
N PHE A 17 -6.79 2.43 3.49
CA PHE A 17 -6.12 3.64 3.03
C PHE A 17 -6.20 3.84 1.53
N VAL A 18 -6.01 2.78 0.74
CA VAL A 18 -6.05 2.83 -0.72
C VAL A 18 -7.48 3.03 -1.24
N ILE A 19 -8.49 2.48 -0.57
CA ILE A 19 -9.90 2.74 -0.90
C ILE A 19 -10.24 4.22 -0.65
N ALA A 20 -9.73 4.80 0.44
CA ALA A 20 -9.93 6.22 0.74
C ALA A 20 -9.14 7.15 -0.22
N ARG A 21 -7.99 6.69 -0.73
CA ARG A 21 -7.11 7.44 -1.63
C ARG A 21 -6.63 6.54 -2.78
N PRO A 22 -7.25 6.64 -3.97
CA PRO A 22 -6.97 5.74 -5.09
C PRO A 22 -5.59 5.96 -5.74
N LEU A 23 -4.81 6.95 -5.28
CA LEU A 23 -3.45 7.20 -5.72
C LEU A 23 -2.55 7.40 -4.50
N VAL A 24 -1.71 6.42 -4.20
CA VAL A 24 -0.81 6.42 -3.04
C VAL A 24 0.62 6.18 -3.45
N SER A 25 1.56 6.78 -2.72
CA SER A 25 3.00 6.55 -2.86
C SER A 25 3.52 5.76 -1.66
N ALA A 26 4.71 5.18 -1.79
CA ALA A 26 5.31 4.40 -0.71
C ALA A 26 5.57 5.26 0.53
N GLY A 27 5.88 6.56 0.33
CA GLY A 27 6.03 7.51 1.43
C GLY A 27 4.71 7.83 2.13
N MET A 28 3.60 7.94 1.38
CA MET A 28 2.27 8.13 1.97
C MET A 28 1.88 6.92 2.82
N ILE A 29 2.07 5.72 2.29
CA ILE A 29 1.78 4.46 2.99
C ILE A 29 2.68 4.32 4.23
N ALA A 30 3.97 4.60 4.09
CA ALA A 30 4.93 4.53 5.20
C ALA A 30 4.54 5.45 6.35
N LYS A 31 4.12 6.68 6.03
CA LYS A 31 3.68 7.66 7.01
C LYS A 31 2.36 7.25 7.68
N GLU A 32 1.37 6.84 6.90
CA GLU A 32 0.04 6.48 7.41
C GLU A 32 0.11 5.25 8.32
N LEU A 33 0.84 4.23 7.87
CA LEU A 33 0.94 2.98 8.59
C LEU A 33 2.05 2.98 9.63
N ASP A 34 2.85 4.05 9.78
CA ASP A 34 4.03 4.11 10.65
C ASP A 34 5.04 2.97 10.42
N ILE A 35 5.36 2.69 9.14
CA ILE A 35 6.36 1.69 8.72
C ILE A 35 7.49 2.34 7.93
N THR A 36 8.57 1.59 7.71
CA THR A 36 9.61 2.00 6.77
C THR A 36 9.09 2.02 5.32
N PRO A 37 9.62 2.89 4.44
CA PRO A 37 9.30 2.89 3.01
C PRO A 37 9.57 1.55 2.31
N ARG A 38 10.52 0.74 2.81
CA ARG A 38 10.81 -0.61 2.29
C ARG A 38 9.67 -1.57 2.61
N ALA A 39 9.17 -1.54 3.86
CA ALA A 39 8.02 -2.33 4.28
C ALA A 39 6.75 -1.91 3.51
N ALA A 40 6.55 -0.61 3.30
CA ALA A 40 5.44 -0.10 2.47
C ALA A 40 5.49 -0.67 1.04
N GLN A 41 6.67 -0.67 0.40
CA GLN A 41 6.84 -1.27 -0.92
C GLN A 41 6.55 -2.78 -0.94
N ASN A 42 6.95 -3.51 0.10
CA ASN A 42 6.66 -4.93 0.22
C ASN A 42 5.15 -5.19 0.34
N LEU A 43 4.43 -4.41 1.16
CA LEU A 43 2.97 -4.53 1.30
C LEU A 43 2.24 -4.22 0.00
N VAL A 44 2.70 -3.19 -0.73
CA VAL A 44 2.16 -2.85 -2.05
C VAL A 44 2.34 -4.00 -3.06
N ALA A 45 3.52 -4.62 -3.05
CA ALA A 45 3.81 -5.78 -3.91
C ALA A 45 2.97 -7.00 -3.53
N GLU A 46 2.77 -7.25 -2.23
CA GLU A 46 1.93 -8.33 -1.71
C GLU A 46 0.45 -8.12 -2.06
N LEU A 47 -0.03 -6.87 -2.05
CA LEU A 47 -1.39 -6.51 -2.43
C LEU A 47 -1.61 -6.50 -3.96
N GLY A 48 -0.54 -6.48 -4.76
CA GLY A 48 -0.61 -6.48 -6.22
C GLY A 48 -1.14 -5.18 -6.84
N LEU A 49 -0.97 -4.04 -6.17
CA LEU A 49 -1.44 -2.76 -6.68
C LEU A 49 -0.72 -2.40 -7.99
N ARG A 50 -1.48 -1.89 -8.97
CA ARG A 50 -0.93 -1.49 -10.27
C ARG A 50 -0.23 -0.15 -10.15
N GLU A 51 0.98 -0.08 -10.70
CA GLU A 51 1.72 1.17 -10.79
C GLU A 51 1.03 2.10 -11.80
N ALA A 52 0.59 3.27 -11.32
CA ALA A 52 -0.09 4.27 -12.12
C ALA A 52 0.92 5.19 -12.84
N THR A 53 2.11 5.37 -12.25
CA THR A 53 3.14 6.28 -12.75
C THR A 53 4.29 5.46 -13.34
N GLY A 54 4.32 5.22 -14.65
CA GLY A 54 5.38 4.43 -15.32
C GLY A 54 6.78 5.08 -15.33
N ARG A 55 7.25 5.62 -14.20
CA ARG A 55 8.48 6.42 -14.06
C ARG A 55 9.26 6.02 -12.80
N GLY A 56 9.96 4.89 -12.87
CA GLY A 56 11.14 4.56 -12.05
C GLY A 56 11.09 5.00 -10.57
N ARG A 57 11.75 6.13 -10.24
CA ARG A 57 12.00 6.59 -8.87
C ARG A 57 10.76 7.08 -8.11
N TYR A 58 9.75 7.57 -8.81
CA TYR A 58 8.52 8.10 -8.21
C TYR A 58 7.34 7.23 -8.58
N ARG A 59 7.14 6.18 -7.78
CA ARG A 59 6.06 5.21 -7.98
C ARG A 59 4.86 5.62 -7.14
N ALA A 60 3.72 5.77 -7.80
CA ALA A 60 2.41 5.80 -7.18
C ALA A 60 1.58 4.64 -7.72
N TRP A 61 0.77 4.06 -6.85
CA TRP A 61 -0.05 2.90 -7.13
C TRP A 61 -1.52 3.24 -6.95
N GLY A 62 -2.36 2.64 -7.78
CA GLY A 62 -3.79 2.78 -7.71
C GLY A 62 -4.53 1.47 -7.93
N VAL A 63 -5.79 1.46 -7.52
CA VAL A 63 -6.76 0.39 -7.81
C VAL A 63 -7.46 0.81 -9.10
N LEU A 64 -6.94 0.36 -10.25
CA LEU A 64 -7.60 0.47 -11.55
C LEU A 64 -8.37 -0.81 -11.84
#